data_AF-A0A3C0DLZ6-F1
#
_entry.id   AF-A0A3C0DLZ6-F1
#
_cell.length_a   1.000
_cell.length_b   1.000
_cell.length_c   1.000
_cell.angle_alpha   90.00
_cell.angle_beta   90.00
_cell.angle_gamma   90.00
#
_symmetry.space_group_name_H-M   'P 1'
#
loop_
_entity.id
_entity.type
_entity.pdbx_description
1 polymer ?
#
loop_
_entity_poly.entity_id
_entity_poly.type
_entity_poly.pdbx_seq_one_letter_code
_entity_poly.pdbx_strand_id
1 'polypeptide(L)'
;MLFRKMQRDMRQNRAQFISIFLMSFLGVFIYAGINAEWFGLRTSVNRYYQETNLADVWVIGSDFTTADRDLLRANSAAIADVERRLTVNGTA
;
A
#
# COMPACT_ATOMS: atom_id res chain seq x y z
N MET A 1 23.23 6.85 41.95
CA MET A 1 24.65 7.14 41.61
C MET A 1 25.06 6.69 40.20
N LEU A 2 24.61 5.53 39.70
CA LEU A 2 25.00 5.05 38.34
C LEU A 2 24.54 5.94 37.18
N PHE A 3 23.29 6.41 37.17
CA PHE A 3 22.75 7.19 36.05
C PHE A 3 23.52 8.50 35.80
N ARG A 4 23.89 9.17 36.91
CA ARG A 4 24.70 10.40 36.88
C ARG A 4 26.13 10.14 36.42
N LYS A 5 26.69 8.95 36.74
CA LYS A 5 27.98 8.48 36.23
C LYS A 5 27.92 8.25 34.72
N MET A 6 26.90 7.51 34.26
CA MET A 6 26.68 7.23 32.84
C MET A 6 26.56 8.50 31.99
N GLN A 7 25.78 9.49 32.43
CA GLN A 7 25.67 10.77 31.72
C GLN A 7 27.00 11.54 31.65
N ARG A 8 27.81 11.48 32.71
CA ARG A 8 29.14 12.10 32.72
C ARG A 8 30.09 11.38 31.76
N ASP A 9 30.05 10.05 31.72
CA ASP A 9 30.87 9.23 30.84
C ASP A 9 30.49 9.45 29.36
N MET A 10 29.20 9.58 29.05
CA MET A 10 28.71 10.01 27.73
C MET A 10 29.18 11.42 27.36
N ARG A 11 29.23 12.34 28.33
CA ARG A 11 29.78 13.70 28.13
C ARG A 11 31.29 13.75 28.02
N GLN A 12 32.04 12.77 28.51
CA GLN A 12 33.48 12.67 28.28
C GLN A 12 33.77 12.05 26.91
N ASN A 13 32.98 11.06 26.49
CA ASN A 13 33.13 10.35 25.22
C ASN A 13 32.09 10.78 24.17
N ARG A 14 31.83 12.10 24.03
CA ARG A 14 30.72 12.62 23.20
C ARG A 14 30.80 12.18 21.76
N ALA A 15 31.98 12.25 21.15
CA ALA A 15 32.17 11.91 19.74
C ALA A 15 31.80 10.43 19.47
N GLN A 16 32.31 9.51 20.28
CA GLN A 16 32.03 8.08 20.12
C GLN A 16 30.57 7.74 20.42
N PHE A 17 29.97 8.36 21.45
CA PHE A 17 28.55 8.19 21.76
C PHE A 17 27.66 8.66 20.60
N ILE A 18 27.97 9.83 20.02
CA ILE A 18 27.24 10.35 18.86
C ILE A 18 27.36 9.41 17.66
N SER A 19 28.54 8.84 17.39
CA SER A 19 28.71 7.88 16.29
C SER A 19 27.82 6.63 16.44
N ILE A 20 27.77 6.05 17.64
CA ILE A 20 26.90 4.89 17.92
C ILE A 20 25.43 5.28 17.82
N PHE A 21 25.07 6.44 18.38
CA PHE A 21 23.71 6.97 18.27
C PHE A 21 23.30 7.16 16.81
N LEU A 22 24.15 7.76 15.97
CA LEU A 22 23.87 8.00 14.56
C LEU A 22 23.73 6.69 13.78
N MET A 23 24.61 5.71 14.00
CA MET A 23 24.48 4.36 13.43
C MET A 23 23.13 3.72 13.78
N SER A 24 22.78 3.75 15.07
CA SER A 24 21.53 3.18 15.58
C SER A 24 20.30 3.91 15.03
N PHE A 25 20.35 5.24 15.06
CA PHE A 25 19.30 6.12 14.57
C PHE A 25 19.07 5.91 13.09
N LEU A 26 20.12 5.85 12.28
CA LEU A 26 20.01 5.67 10.84
C LEU A 26 19.34 4.34 10.49
N GLY A 27 19.65 3.26 11.22
CA GLY A 27 18.99 1.97 11.04
C GLY A 27 17.48 2.04 11.30
N VAL A 28 17.09 2.64 12.42
CA VAL A 28 15.66 2.80 12.77
C VAL A 28 14.97 3.78 11.82
N PHE A 29 15.65 4.86 11.43
CA PHE A 29 15.12 5.89 10.55
C PHE A 29 14.83 5.35 9.16
N ILE A 30 15.76 4.60 8.57
CA ILE A 30 15.55 3.96 7.25
C ILE A 30 14.41 2.95 7.34
N TYR A 31 14.40 2.11 8.38
CA TYR A 31 13.33 1.14 8.58
C TYR A 31 11.95 1.81 8.69
N ALA A 32 11.83 2.85 9.51
CA ALA A 32 10.59 3.61 9.66
C ALA A 32 10.20 4.33 8.35
N GLY A 33 11.17 4.90 7.63
CA GLY A 33 10.95 5.59 6.37
C GLY A 33 10.35 4.69 5.28
N ILE A 34 10.93 3.49 5.09
CA ILE A 34 10.41 2.51 4.12
C ILE A 34 8.99 2.07 4.49
N ASN A 35 8.73 1.80 5.76
CA ASN A 35 7.39 1.40 6.21
C ASN A 35 6.35 2.51 6.04
N ALA A 36 6.73 3.75 6.33
CA ALA A 36 5.86 4.91 6.15
C ALA A 36 5.51 5.13 4.67
N GLU A 37 6.50 4.97 3.78
CA GLU A 37 6.30 5.08 2.34
C GLU A 37 5.37 3.98 1.81
N TRP A 38 5.62 2.72 2.17
CA TRP A 38 4.78 1.58 1.79
C TRP A 38 3.32 1.76 2.25
N PHE A 39 3.12 2.15 3.51
CA PHE A 39 1.79 2.38 4.05
C PHE A 39 1.10 3.57 3.38
N GLY A 40 1.85 4.64 3.11
CA GLY A 40 1.37 5.83 2.40
C GLY A 40 0.93 5.52 0.97
N LEU A 41 1.73 4.77 0.22
CA LEU A 41 1.39 4.30 -1.12
C LEU A 41 0.14 3.42 -1.10
N ARG A 42 0.11 2.41 -0.23
CA ARG A 42 -1.05 1.51 -0.12
C ARG A 42 -2.33 2.27 0.19
N THR A 43 -2.27 3.23 1.09
CA THR A 43 -3.42 4.07 1.44
C THR A 43 -3.87 4.92 0.25
N SER A 44 -2.93 5.50 -0.48
CA SER A 44 -3.22 6.34 -1.65
C SER A 44 -3.83 5.54 -2.80
N VAL A 45 -3.29 4.35 -3.09
CA VAL A 45 -3.81 3.44 -4.12
C VAL A 45 -5.22 2.96 -3.76
N ASN A 46 -5.43 2.51 -2.51
CA ASN A 46 -6.75 2.07 -2.07
C ASN A 46 -7.78 3.21 -2.16
N ARG A 47 -7.39 4.43 -1.77
CA ARG A 47 -8.25 5.62 -1.92
C ARG A 47 -8.59 5.87 -3.38
N TYR A 48 -7.60 5.81 -4.27
CA TYR A 48 -7.82 5.98 -5.70
C TYR A 48 -8.80 4.93 -6.26
N TYR A 49 -8.67 3.66 -5.87
CA TYR A 49 -9.60 2.61 -6.31
C TYR A 49 -11.03 2.86 -5.81
N GLN A 50 -11.20 3.29 -4.56
CA GLN A 50 -12.52 3.58 -3.99
C GLN A 50 -13.15 4.84 -4.60
N GLU A 51 -12.40 5.92 -4.75
CA GLU A 51 -12.91 7.20 -5.28
C GLU A 51 -13.28 7.12 -6.76
N THR A 52 -12.59 6.27 -7.53
CA THR A 52 -12.85 6.10 -8.97
C THR A 52 -13.78 4.93 -9.29
N ASN A 53 -14.28 4.20 -8.28
CA ASN A 53 -15.00 2.94 -8.45
C ASN A 53 -14.26 1.99 -9.43
N LEU A 54 -12.94 1.87 -9.26
CA LEU A 54 -12.12 1.07 -10.17
C LEU A 54 -12.44 -0.41 -9.97
N ALA A 55 -12.61 -1.14 -11.08
CA ALA A 55 -12.89 -2.57 -11.04
C ALA A 55 -11.70 -3.34 -10.43
N ASP A 56 -12.01 -4.19 -9.45
CA ASP A 56 -11.04 -5.13 -8.86
C ASP A 56 -10.60 -6.21 -9.85
N VAL A 57 -11.51 -6.61 -10.76
CA VAL A 57 -11.30 -7.69 -11.74
C VAL A 57 -11.79 -7.28 -13.12
N TRP A 58 -10.97 -7.60 -14.12
CA TRP A 58 -11.29 -7.44 -15.54
C TRP A 58 -11.47 -8.82 -16.18
N VAL A 59 -12.61 -9.03 -16.82
CA VAL A 59 -12.87 -10.24 -17.61
C VAL A 59 -12.87 -9.85 -19.09
N ILE A 60 -12.04 -10.51 -19.88
CA ILE A 60 -11.86 -10.26 -21.32
C ILE A 60 -12.11 -11.57 -22.07
N GLY A 61 -12.91 -11.51 -23.13
CA GLY A 61 -13.38 -12.67 -23.87
C GLY A 61 -14.26 -12.26 -25.03
N SER A 62 -14.58 -13.21 -25.91
CA SER A 62 -15.57 -13.01 -26.98
C SER A 62 -16.99 -13.31 -26.49
N ASP A 63 -17.97 -12.80 -27.22
CA ASP A 63 -19.39 -13.19 -27.09
C ASP A 63 -20.08 -12.87 -25.75
N PHE A 64 -19.53 -11.95 -24.95
CA PHE A 64 -20.22 -11.46 -23.75
C PHE A 64 -21.52 -10.75 -24.11
N THR A 65 -22.63 -11.27 -23.57
CA THR A 65 -23.97 -10.72 -23.74
C THR A 65 -24.40 -9.91 -22.52
N THR A 66 -25.50 -9.17 -22.65
CA THR A 66 -26.12 -8.47 -21.51
C THR A 66 -26.63 -9.44 -20.43
N ALA A 67 -27.01 -10.67 -20.83
CA ALA A 67 -27.46 -11.71 -19.91
C ALA A 67 -26.35 -12.20 -18.98
N ASP A 68 -25.11 -12.31 -19.47
CA ASP A 68 -23.95 -12.70 -18.65
C ASP A 68 -23.68 -11.68 -17.54
N ARG A 69 -23.84 -10.39 -17.86
CA ARG A 69 -23.74 -9.30 -16.88
C ARG A 69 -24.85 -9.39 -15.82
N ASP A 70 -26.08 -9.70 -16.21
CA ASP A 70 -27.20 -9.87 -15.27
C ASP A 70 -27.03 -11.09 -14.37
N LEU A 71 -26.51 -12.20 -14.90
CA LEU A 71 -26.17 -13.40 -14.11
C LEU A 71 -25.09 -13.12 -13.07
N LEU A 72 -24.05 -12.37 -13.44
CA LEU A 72 -23.00 -11.96 -12.50
C LEU A 72 -23.55 -11.02 -11.43
N ARG A 73 -24.39 -10.06 -11.80
CA ARG A 73 -25.04 -9.13 -10.86
C ARG A 73 -26.01 -9.84 -9.90
N ALA A 74 -26.67 -10.91 -10.35
CA ALA A 74 -27.55 -11.73 -9.51
C ALA A 74 -26.77 -12.47 -8.40
N ASN A 75 -25.47 -12.75 -8.60
CA ASN A 75 -24.58 -13.29 -7.57
C ASN A 75 -24.02 -12.18 -6.64
N SER A 76 -24.93 -11.45 -5.99
CA SER A 76 -24.63 -10.24 -5.20
C SER A 76 -23.92 -10.49 -3.86
N ALA A 77 -23.73 -11.75 -3.46
CA ALA A 77 -23.06 -12.07 -2.19
C ALA A 77 -21.54 -11.78 -2.25
N ALA A 78 -20.94 -11.81 -3.44
CA ALA A 78 -19.51 -11.59 -3.65
C ALA A 78 -19.19 -10.47 -4.65
N ILE A 79 -20.20 -9.97 -5.38
CA ILE A 79 -20.03 -9.00 -6.46
C ILE A 79 -20.83 -7.74 -6.12
N ALA A 80 -20.13 -6.63 -5.90
CA ALA A 80 -20.76 -5.35 -5.59
C ALA A 80 -21.32 -4.66 -6.83
N ASP A 81 -20.58 -4.66 -7.94
CA ASP A 81 -21.01 -4.07 -9.20
C ASP A 81 -20.38 -4.78 -10.40
N VAL A 82 -21.04 -4.67 -11.57
CA VAL A 82 -20.55 -5.21 -12.85
C VAL A 82 -20.89 -4.22 -13.96
N GLU A 83 -19.85 -3.74 -14.64
CA GLU A 83 -19.95 -2.80 -15.77
C GLU A 83 -19.26 -3.38 -17.02
N ARG A 84 -19.84 -3.12 -18.20
CA ARG A 84 -19.25 -3.49 -19.49
C ARG A 84 -18.51 -2.29 -20.09
N ARG A 85 -17.18 -2.36 -20.17
CA ARG A 85 -16.34 -1.19 -20.52
C ARG A 85 -15.93 -1.10 -21.99
N LEU A 86 -15.72 -2.21 -22.69
CA LEU A 86 -15.32 -2.20 -24.10
C LEU A 86 -15.96 -3.37 -24.86
N THR A 87 -16.48 -3.09 -26.05
CA THR A 87 -17.00 -4.10 -26.98
C THR A 87 -16.43 -3.82 -28.34
N VAL A 88 -15.64 -4.76 -28.86
CA VAL A 88 -15.04 -4.68 -30.18
C VAL A 88 -15.77 -5.64 -31.10
N ASN A 89 -16.46 -5.10 -32.10
CA ASN A 89 -17.11 -5.90 -33.13
C ASN A 89 -16.06 -6.25 -34.19
N GLY A 90 -15.54 -7.48 -34.15
CA GLY A 90 -14.64 -8.01 -35.17
C GLY A 90 -15.41 -8.86 -36.17
N THR A 91 -15.30 -8.56 -37.46
CA THR A 91 -15.60 -9.50 -38.54
C THR A 91 -14.39 -10.38 -38.78
N ALA A 92 -14.59 -11.70 -38.80
CA ALA A 92 -13.57 -12.66 -39.23
C ALA A 92 -13.25 -12.51 -40.72
#